data_AF-A0A955U315-F1
#
_entry.id   AF-A0A955U315-F1
#
_cell.length_a   1.000
_cell.length_b   1.000
_cell.length_c   1.000
_cell.angle_alpha   90.00
_cell.angle_beta   90.00
_cell.angle_gamma   90.00
#
_symmetry.space_group_name_H-M   'P 1'
#
loop_
_entity.id
_entity.type
_entity.pdbx_description
1 polymer ?
#
loop_
_entity_poly.entity_id
_entity_poly.type
_entity_poly.pdbx_seq_one_letter_code
_entity_poly.pdbx_strand_id
1 'polypeptide(L)'
;MIRPDCAVLSWAVAHVDRLDAEEAVGSLARLLRLEVDPASPAGEAIWAPVLAVLEALLEREPDVEPLATLAAMLTRRAGKLEEAHAMAVATWARFPSWRAAVAWANAARAVGRWDDAVRAWTEALRIDPEDLSVRLDWGDALLERGELLAARERYQEVLAREPDHPWAAPSVLYVDWLRFPTASARLALAGWAAAHPDQPRAVELDEQITPWVGRLPDPVADDDAPLEVAAVLSRVVRVVAAVAARPFHAGDWTEAGAELARAEGVGTDDATELWQVAVTPTVMPVDPRYEAWGWRTTHAAAFVLAALPGWDDTAHRMAMLDLVEQPRTAPVVAAIAALAERGRGDPALRADVRDRLVSALDDPRAEVAWAAACALHRMRLDTEPALARAVLRTLGTYEDPQPEA
;
A
#
# COMPACT_ATOMS: atom_id res chain seq x y z
N MET A 1 5.92 20.74 13.87
CA MET A 1 5.64 19.56 14.71
C MET A 1 5.28 20.07 16.10
N ILE A 2 4.00 19.98 16.49
CA ILE A 2 3.58 20.34 17.85
C ILE A 2 4.09 19.21 18.74
N ARG A 3 5.01 19.49 19.66
CA ARG A 3 5.55 18.45 20.53
C ARG A 3 4.53 18.05 21.61
N PRO A 4 4.55 16.78 22.08
CA PRO A 4 3.58 16.23 23.05
C PRO A 4 3.57 16.93 24.42
N ASP A 5 4.61 17.69 24.74
CA ASP A 5 4.73 18.57 25.92
C ASP A 5 4.12 19.95 25.62
N CYS A 6 2.84 19.98 25.27
CA CYS A 6 2.20 21.21 24.83
C CYS A 6 1.77 22.07 26.03
N ALA A 7 2.72 22.85 26.58
CA ALA A 7 2.43 23.92 27.55
C ALA A 7 1.27 24.83 27.10
N VAL A 8 1.03 24.92 25.78
CA VAL A 8 -0.09 25.63 25.15
C VAL A 8 -1.43 24.96 25.42
N LEU A 9 -1.55 23.62 25.36
CA LEU A 9 -2.80 22.92 25.65
C LEU A 9 -3.12 22.98 27.14
N SER A 10 -2.13 22.77 28.01
CA SER A 10 -2.29 22.93 29.46
C SER A 10 -2.66 24.37 29.83
N TRP A 11 -2.07 25.36 29.15
CA TRP A 11 -2.46 26.77 29.31
C TRP A 11 -3.88 27.02 28.84
N ALA A 12 -4.27 26.50 27.67
CA ALA A 12 -5.60 26.67 27.09
C ALA A 12 -6.68 26.07 28.01
N VAL A 13 -6.45 24.88 28.58
CA VAL A 13 -7.34 24.29 29.59
C VAL A 13 -7.44 25.19 30.82
N ALA A 14 -6.30 25.67 31.35
CA ALA A 14 -6.28 26.49 32.56
C ALA A 14 -6.87 27.91 32.37
N HIS A 15 -6.98 28.37 31.13
CA HIS A 15 -7.44 29.73 30.79
C HIS A 15 -8.64 29.71 29.82
N VAL A 16 -9.34 28.59 29.69
CA VAL A 16 -10.45 28.44 28.74
C VAL A 16 -11.52 29.50 28.94
N ASP A 17 -11.71 29.95 30.18
CA ASP A 17 -12.66 31.01 30.53
C ASP A 17 -12.36 32.38 29.88
N ARG A 18 -11.12 32.57 29.43
CA ARG A 18 -10.63 33.81 28.80
C ARG A 18 -10.47 33.67 27.30
N LEU A 19 -10.73 32.49 26.73
CA LEU A 19 -10.67 32.26 25.31
C LEU A 19 -11.99 32.68 24.66
N ASP A 20 -11.86 33.35 23.52
CA ASP A 20 -12.96 33.62 22.61
C ASP A 20 -13.08 32.46 21.60
N ALA A 21 -14.30 32.00 21.36
CA ALA A 21 -14.55 30.86 20.48
C ALA A 21 -14.07 31.10 19.03
N GLU A 22 -14.30 32.29 18.46
CA GLU A 22 -13.91 32.60 17.09
C GLU A 22 -12.38 32.65 16.94
N GLU A 23 -11.68 33.23 17.91
CA GLU A 23 -10.22 33.25 17.94
C GLU A 23 -9.61 31.86 18.15
N ALA A 24 -10.25 31.02 18.99
CA ALA A 24 -9.79 29.67 19.29
C ALA A 24 -9.87 28.73 18.09
N VAL A 25 -10.89 28.86 17.23
CA VAL A 25 -11.12 27.98 16.06
C VAL A 25 -9.89 27.89 15.17
N GLY A 26 -9.24 29.02 14.84
CA GLY A 26 -8.07 29.03 13.96
C GLY A 26 -6.86 28.30 14.55
N SER A 27 -6.70 28.36 15.87
CA SER A 27 -5.61 27.69 16.60
C SER A 27 -5.88 26.19 16.73
N LEU A 28 -7.09 25.82 17.13
CA LEU A 28 -7.52 24.42 17.32
C LEU A 28 -7.61 23.65 15.98
N ALA A 29 -8.01 24.32 14.89
CA ALA A 29 -8.07 23.69 13.56
C ALA A 29 -6.72 23.15 13.07
N ARG A 30 -5.60 23.67 13.59
CA ARG A 30 -4.26 23.15 13.27
C ARG A 30 -4.06 21.71 13.75
N LEU A 31 -4.80 21.29 14.77
CA LEU A 31 -4.72 19.95 15.36
C LEU A 31 -5.33 18.88 14.44
N LEU A 32 -6.17 19.24 13.46
CA LEU A 32 -6.68 18.30 12.46
C LEU A 32 -5.57 17.63 11.63
N ARG A 33 -4.40 18.28 11.52
CA ARG A 33 -3.21 17.79 10.82
C ARG A 33 -2.33 16.85 11.66
N LEU A 34 -2.68 16.61 12.92
CA LEU A 34 -1.91 15.71 13.76
C LEU A 34 -2.26 14.25 13.44
N GLU A 35 -1.23 13.47 13.13
CA GLU A 35 -1.30 12.03 12.94
C GLU A 35 -0.81 11.34 14.20
N VAL A 36 -1.69 11.29 15.21
CA VAL A 36 -1.44 10.61 16.47
C VAL A 36 -2.55 9.60 16.69
N ASP A 37 -2.20 8.35 16.96
CA ASP A 37 -3.15 7.32 17.34
C ASP A 37 -3.91 7.76 18.60
N PRO A 38 -5.24 7.98 18.52
CA PRO A 38 -6.01 8.45 19.65
C PRO A 38 -6.09 7.44 20.81
N ALA A 39 -5.86 6.15 20.55
CA ALA A 39 -5.85 5.11 21.57
C ALA A 39 -4.50 4.99 22.30
N SER A 40 -3.45 5.64 21.78
CA SER A 40 -2.12 5.63 22.41
C SER A 40 -2.07 6.56 23.63
N PRO A 41 -1.16 6.32 24.61
CA PRO A 41 -0.97 7.23 25.74
C PRO A 41 -0.62 8.67 25.32
N ALA A 42 0.12 8.83 24.22
CA ALA A 42 0.41 10.14 23.64
C ALA A 42 -0.84 10.79 23.03
N GLY A 43 -1.69 9.99 22.38
CA GLY A 43 -2.99 10.41 21.87
C GLY A 43 -3.91 10.88 22.98
N GLU A 44 -4.04 10.10 24.06
CA GLU A 44 -4.88 10.47 25.21
C GLU A 44 -4.40 11.78 25.85
N ALA A 45 -3.09 11.96 26.03
CA ALA A 45 -2.51 13.19 26.57
C ALA A 45 -2.76 14.44 25.70
N ILE A 46 -2.97 14.27 24.39
CA ILE A 46 -3.26 15.37 23.46
C ILE A 46 -4.76 15.60 23.34
N TRP A 47 -5.54 14.55 23.10
CA TRP A 47 -6.95 14.68 22.75
C TRP A 47 -7.84 14.98 23.96
N ALA A 48 -7.54 14.43 25.15
CA ALA A 48 -8.32 14.72 26.35
C ALA A 48 -8.41 16.23 26.68
N PRO A 49 -7.31 17.00 26.75
CA PRO A 49 -7.39 18.44 27.00
C PRO A 49 -8.04 19.22 25.85
N VAL A 50 -7.87 18.77 24.59
CA VAL A 50 -8.52 19.39 23.42
C VAL A 50 -10.03 19.27 23.53
N LEU A 51 -10.54 18.08 23.86
CA LEU A 51 -11.97 17.87 24.03
C LEU A 51 -12.53 18.68 25.21
N ALA A 52 -11.79 18.77 26.32
CA ALA A 52 -12.20 19.60 27.47
C ALA A 52 -12.29 21.10 27.11
N VAL A 53 -11.36 21.63 26.31
CA VAL A 53 -11.42 23.01 25.82
C VAL A 53 -12.63 23.21 24.90
N LEU A 54 -12.88 22.28 23.97
CA LEU A 54 -14.01 22.36 23.05
C LEU A 54 -15.36 22.30 23.79
N GLU A 55 -15.48 21.42 24.78
CA GLU A 55 -16.69 21.29 25.60
C GLU A 55 -16.99 22.61 26.34
N ALA A 56 -16.00 23.17 27.03
CA ALA A 56 -16.16 24.42 27.77
C ALA A 56 -16.48 25.61 26.85
N LEU A 57 -15.86 25.68 25.67
CA LEU A 57 -16.17 26.72 24.68
C LEU A 57 -17.59 26.56 24.13
N LEU A 58 -18.03 25.33 23.83
CA LEU A 58 -19.38 25.06 23.33
C LEU A 58 -20.47 25.33 24.37
N GLU A 59 -20.19 25.10 25.66
CA GLU A 59 -21.13 25.41 26.74
C GLU A 59 -21.37 26.93 26.85
N ARG A 60 -20.32 27.73 26.68
CA ARG A 60 -20.38 29.20 26.76
C ARG A 60 -20.93 29.84 25.48
N GLU A 61 -20.52 29.32 24.33
CA GLU A 61 -20.76 29.92 23.01
C GLU A 61 -21.35 28.89 22.03
N PRO A 62 -22.55 28.33 22.33
CA PRO A 62 -23.16 27.25 21.54
C PRO A 62 -23.62 27.67 20.14
N ASP A 63 -23.61 28.98 19.86
CA ASP A 63 -24.08 29.57 18.61
C ASP A 63 -22.99 29.78 17.54
N VAL A 64 -21.73 29.48 17.87
CA VAL A 64 -20.60 29.64 16.96
C VAL A 64 -20.46 28.40 16.06
N GLU A 65 -21.05 28.45 14.86
CA GLU A 65 -21.01 27.33 13.89
C GLU A 65 -19.59 26.80 13.62
N PRO A 66 -18.56 27.64 13.37
CA PRO A 66 -17.21 27.14 13.12
C PRO A 66 -16.63 26.34 14.28
N LEU A 67 -16.99 26.68 15.52
CA LEU A 67 -16.59 25.95 16.72
C LEU A 67 -17.31 24.61 16.79
N ALA A 68 -18.63 24.58 16.59
CA ALA A 68 -19.42 23.34 16.60
C ALA A 68 -18.97 22.35 15.52
N THR A 69 -18.69 22.83 14.31
CA THR A 69 -18.16 22.02 13.22
C THR A 69 -16.76 21.49 13.55
N LEU A 70 -15.86 22.36 14.04
CA LEU A 70 -14.51 21.95 14.42
C LEU A 70 -14.52 20.94 15.56
N ALA A 71 -15.42 21.10 16.53
CA ALA A 71 -15.55 20.19 17.65
C ALA A 71 -15.90 18.78 17.17
N ALA A 72 -16.90 18.63 16.29
CA ALA A 72 -17.22 17.33 15.69
C ALA A 72 -16.02 16.71 14.96
N MET A 73 -15.26 17.50 14.20
CA MET A 73 -14.07 17.01 13.49
C MET A 73 -12.95 16.55 14.42
N LEU A 74 -12.69 17.28 15.51
CA LEU A 74 -11.65 16.94 16.48
C LEU A 74 -12.08 15.79 17.41
N THR A 75 -13.36 15.69 17.77
CA THR A 75 -13.94 14.53 18.47
C THR A 75 -13.78 13.26 17.64
N ARG A 76 -13.94 13.34 16.32
CA ARG A 76 -13.64 12.23 15.40
C ARG A 76 -12.16 11.87 15.43
N ARG A 77 -11.27 12.86 15.40
CA ARG A 77 -9.81 12.64 15.44
C ARG A 77 -9.34 12.03 16.77
N ALA A 78 -10.05 12.33 17.85
CA ALA A 78 -9.87 11.74 19.17
C ALA A 78 -10.44 10.30 19.29
N GLY A 79 -10.94 9.70 18.21
CA GLY A 79 -11.44 8.31 18.21
C GLY A 79 -12.84 8.14 18.83
N LYS A 80 -13.50 9.23 19.27
CA LYS A 80 -14.86 9.18 19.80
C LYS A 80 -15.88 9.29 18.66
N LEU A 81 -15.94 8.26 17.81
CA LEU A 81 -16.59 8.34 16.49
C LEU A 81 -18.11 8.58 16.57
N GLU A 82 -18.80 7.90 17.48
CA GLU A 82 -20.25 7.97 17.67
C GLU A 82 -20.67 9.34 18.22
N GLU A 83 -19.88 9.88 19.17
CA GLU A 83 -20.08 11.22 19.70
C GLU A 83 -19.86 12.26 18.59
N ALA A 84 -18.77 12.12 17.82
CA ALA A 84 -18.49 13.00 16.69
C ALA A 84 -19.61 12.99 15.64
N HIS A 85 -20.18 11.81 15.33
CA HIS A 85 -21.30 11.69 14.42
C HIS A 85 -22.56 12.39 14.96
N ALA A 86 -22.91 12.16 16.22
CA ALA A 86 -24.04 12.83 16.85
C ALA A 86 -23.88 14.36 16.87
N MET A 87 -22.68 14.84 17.21
CA MET A 87 -22.34 16.26 17.17
C MET A 87 -22.47 16.81 15.75
N ALA A 88 -21.92 16.14 14.74
CA ALA A 88 -21.96 16.61 13.36
C ALA A 88 -23.39 16.69 12.80
N VAL A 89 -24.24 15.71 13.13
CA VAL A 89 -25.68 15.74 12.76
C VAL A 89 -26.38 16.92 13.44
N ALA A 90 -26.14 17.15 14.73
CA ALA A 90 -26.72 18.27 15.47
C ALA A 90 -26.25 19.63 14.92
N THR A 91 -24.96 19.75 14.59
CA THR A 91 -24.37 20.93 13.97
C THR A 91 -25.00 21.21 12.61
N TRP A 92 -25.13 20.20 11.74
CA TRP A 92 -25.80 20.34 10.45
C TRP A 92 -27.26 20.77 10.60
N ALA A 93 -28.00 20.17 11.56
CA ALA A 93 -29.40 20.51 11.79
C ALA A 93 -29.59 21.96 12.28
N ARG A 94 -28.65 22.49 13.07
CA ARG A 94 -28.69 23.85 13.61
C ARG A 94 -28.14 24.89 12.63
N PHE A 95 -27.06 24.53 11.94
CA PHE A 95 -26.32 25.40 11.02
C PHE A 95 -26.02 24.66 9.70
N PRO A 96 -26.98 24.59 8.77
CA PRO A 96 -26.74 23.99 7.47
C PRO A 96 -25.68 24.79 6.68
N SER A 97 -24.46 24.26 6.62
CA SER A 97 -23.31 24.85 5.95
C SER A 97 -22.53 23.77 5.21
N TRP A 98 -21.74 24.15 4.20
CA TRP A 98 -20.86 23.19 3.52
C TRP A 98 -19.92 22.49 4.52
N ARG A 99 -19.34 23.23 5.47
CA ARG A 99 -18.42 22.68 6.49
C ARG A 99 -19.12 21.68 7.39
N ALA A 100 -20.34 21.98 7.83
CA ALA A 100 -21.15 21.10 8.66
C ALA A 100 -21.55 19.83 7.91
N ALA A 101 -21.90 19.93 6.62
CA ALA A 101 -22.19 18.77 5.78
C ALA A 101 -20.97 17.86 5.59
N VAL A 102 -19.78 18.43 5.33
CA VAL A 102 -18.53 17.66 5.23
C VAL A 102 -18.15 17.00 6.55
N ALA A 103 -18.28 17.71 7.67
CA ALA A 103 -18.04 17.14 8.99
C ALA A 103 -19.01 15.98 9.29
N TRP A 104 -20.28 16.11 8.93
CA TRP A 104 -21.28 15.05 9.04
C TRP A 104 -20.91 13.85 8.17
N ALA A 105 -20.56 14.07 6.90
CA ALA A 105 -20.20 12.99 5.99
C ALA A 105 -19.01 12.18 6.49
N ASN A 106 -17.95 12.87 6.93
CA ASN A 106 -16.74 12.24 7.44
C ASN A 106 -16.95 11.52 8.77
N ALA A 107 -17.79 12.05 9.66
CA ALA A 107 -18.15 11.37 10.89
C ALA A 107 -19.03 10.14 10.62
N ALA A 108 -20.01 10.25 9.71
CA ALA A 108 -20.88 9.15 9.31
C ALA A 108 -20.11 8.00 8.64
N ARG A 109 -19.14 8.32 7.76
CA ARG A 109 -18.19 7.34 7.20
C ARG A 109 -17.43 6.61 8.30
N ALA A 110 -16.89 7.34 9.28
CA ALA A 110 -16.08 6.75 10.36
C ALA A 110 -16.87 5.75 11.24
N VAL A 111 -18.18 5.96 11.42
CA VAL A 111 -19.06 5.03 12.16
C VAL A 111 -19.77 4.00 11.25
N GLY A 112 -19.44 3.95 9.95
CA GLY A 112 -20.06 3.05 8.98
C GLY A 112 -21.53 3.33 8.67
N ARG A 113 -22.03 4.55 8.95
CA ARG A 113 -23.40 5.01 8.64
C ARG A 113 -23.45 5.54 7.22
N TRP A 114 -23.36 4.63 6.26
CA TRP A 114 -23.11 4.99 4.86
C TRP A 114 -24.22 5.78 4.19
N ASP A 115 -25.48 5.46 4.47
CA ASP A 115 -26.61 6.21 3.91
C ASP A 115 -26.61 7.66 4.40
N ASP A 116 -26.21 7.88 5.66
CA ASP A 116 -26.05 9.22 6.22
C ASP A 116 -24.85 9.93 5.60
N ALA A 117 -23.73 9.24 5.37
CA ALA A 117 -22.56 9.82 4.70
C ALA A 117 -22.90 10.27 3.26
N VAL A 118 -23.61 9.44 2.49
CA VAL A 118 -24.07 9.77 1.13
C VAL A 118 -25.01 10.98 1.14
N ARG A 119 -25.96 11.03 2.07
CA ARG A 119 -26.84 12.20 2.24
C ARG A 119 -26.03 13.46 2.55
N ALA A 120 -25.05 13.36 3.44
CA ALA A 120 -24.21 14.47 3.84
C ALA A 120 -23.32 14.99 2.70
N TRP A 121 -22.66 14.10 1.93
CA TRP A 121 -21.92 14.50 0.72
C TRP A 121 -22.82 15.12 -0.35
N THR A 122 -24.04 14.60 -0.51
CA THR A 122 -25.02 15.17 -1.44
C THR A 122 -25.41 16.59 -1.03
N GLU A 123 -25.61 16.84 0.26
CA GLU A 123 -25.88 18.19 0.76
C GLU A 123 -24.67 19.12 0.64
N ALA A 124 -23.46 18.63 0.89
CA ALA A 124 -22.23 19.40 0.69
C ALA A 124 -22.10 19.84 -0.77
N LEU A 125 -22.28 18.93 -1.72
CA LEU A 125 -22.23 19.22 -3.17
C LEU A 125 -23.42 20.04 -3.66
N ARG A 126 -24.57 20.02 -2.96
CA ARG A 126 -25.68 20.93 -3.25
C ARG A 126 -25.32 22.37 -2.89
N ILE A 127 -24.55 22.57 -1.83
CA ILE A 127 -24.09 23.91 -1.38
C ILE A 127 -22.93 24.39 -2.24
N ASP A 128 -21.92 23.55 -2.46
CA ASP A 128 -20.80 23.82 -3.35
C ASP A 128 -20.66 22.72 -4.41
N PRO A 129 -21.27 22.90 -5.59
CA PRO A 129 -21.21 21.91 -6.66
C PRO A 129 -19.84 21.76 -7.29
N GLU A 130 -18.90 22.67 -7.10
CA GLU A 130 -17.58 22.61 -7.77
C GLU A 130 -16.49 22.01 -6.87
N ASP A 131 -16.85 21.63 -5.64
CA ASP A 131 -15.89 21.05 -4.71
C ASP A 131 -15.44 19.64 -5.14
N LEU A 132 -14.18 19.56 -5.58
CA LEU A 132 -13.55 18.30 -5.97
C LEU A 132 -13.16 17.45 -4.75
N SER A 133 -12.83 18.07 -3.61
CA SER A 133 -12.42 17.36 -2.40
C SER A 133 -13.54 16.47 -1.86
N VAL A 134 -14.78 16.97 -1.87
CA VAL A 134 -15.96 16.20 -1.46
C VAL A 134 -16.21 15.01 -2.39
N ARG A 135 -15.96 15.18 -3.70
CA ARG A 135 -16.08 14.07 -4.67
C ARG A 135 -15.04 12.99 -4.43
N LEU A 136 -13.80 13.38 -4.12
CA LEU A 136 -12.72 12.46 -3.78
C LEU A 136 -13.03 11.70 -2.48
N ASP A 137 -13.44 12.41 -1.43
CA ASP A 137 -13.80 11.80 -0.14
C ASP A 137 -14.94 10.78 -0.30
N TRP A 138 -15.93 11.09 -1.15
CA TRP A 138 -17.01 10.17 -1.48
C TRP A 138 -16.50 8.99 -2.34
N GLY A 139 -15.66 9.24 -3.35
CA GLY A 139 -15.03 8.19 -4.15
C GLY A 139 -14.23 7.20 -3.31
N ASP A 140 -13.40 7.70 -2.39
CA ASP A 140 -12.61 6.88 -1.46
C ASP A 140 -13.50 6.07 -0.52
N ALA A 141 -14.59 6.66 -0.03
CA ALA A 141 -15.55 5.94 0.80
C ALA A 141 -16.25 4.80 0.03
N LEU A 142 -16.60 5.02 -1.23
CA LEU A 142 -17.19 3.99 -2.09
C LEU A 142 -16.18 2.88 -2.39
N LEU A 143 -14.91 3.23 -2.59
CA LEU A 143 -13.81 2.29 -2.78
C LEU A 143 -13.62 1.41 -1.53
N GLU A 144 -13.60 1.99 -0.33
CA GLU A 144 -13.51 1.26 0.95
C GLU A 144 -14.65 0.25 1.14
N ARG A 145 -15.83 0.53 0.59
CA ARG A 145 -16.99 -0.37 0.62
C ARG A 145 -16.98 -1.43 -0.48
N GLY A 146 -16.04 -1.37 -1.43
CA GLY A 146 -16.02 -2.23 -2.61
C GLY A 146 -17.06 -1.85 -3.67
N GLU A 147 -17.67 -0.66 -3.60
CA GLU A 147 -18.60 -0.14 -4.62
C GLU A 147 -17.83 0.43 -5.82
N LEU A 148 -17.05 -0.43 -6.49
CA LEU A 148 -16.01 -0.05 -7.45
C LEU A 148 -16.53 0.82 -8.61
N LEU A 149 -17.70 0.51 -9.17
CA LEU A 149 -18.27 1.30 -10.26
C LEU A 149 -18.63 2.72 -9.83
N ALA A 150 -19.27 2.86 -8.68
CA ALA A 150 -19.67 4.17 -8.15
C ALA A 150 -18.44 4.99 -7.73
N ALA A 151 -17.43 4.34 -7.12
CA ALA A 151 -16.15 4.99 -6.80
C ALA A 151 -15.49 5.56 -8.06
N ARG A 152 -15.42 4.74 -9.12
CA ARG A 152 -14.87 5.15 -10.42
C ARG A 152 -15.60 6.36 -11.00
N GLU A 153 -16.93 6.37 -10.97
CA GLU A 153 -17.74 7.50 -11.46
C GLU A 153 -17.39 8.80 -10.72
N ARG A 154 -17.29 8.75 -9.38
CA ARG A 154 -16.90 9.92 -8.58
C ARG A 154 -15.50 10.42 -8.91
N TYR A 155 -14.52 9.54 -9.08
CA TYR A 155 -13.18 9.96 -9.52
C TYR A 155 -13.19 10.52 -10.95
N GLN A 156 -13.98 9.95 -11.86
CA GLN A 156 -14.11 10.46 -13.22
C GLN A 156 -14.75 11.85 -13.28
N GLU A 157 -15.66 12.18 -12.37
CA GLU A 157 -16.17 13.54 -12.24
C GLU A 157 -15.06 14.55 -11.89
N VAL A 158 -14.10 14.15 -11.04
CA VAL A 158 -12.91 14.95 -10.74
C VAL A 158 -12.02 15.08 -11.98
N LEU A 159 -11.76 13.96 -12.67
CA LEU A 159 -10.92 13.95 -13.88
C LEU A 159 -11.53 14.73 -15.06
N ALA A 160 -12.86 14.86 -15.12
CA ALA A 160 -13.52 15.70 -16.11
C ALA A 160 -13.22 17.19 -15.92
N ARG A 161 -12.83 17.61 -14.70
CA ARG A 161 -12.41 18.98 -14.38
C ARG A 161 -10.89 19.12 -14.39
N GLU A 162 -10.20 18.14 -13.83
CA GLU A 162 -8.75 18.09 -13.68
C GLU A 162 -8.21 16.74 -14.20
N PRO A 163 -7.91 16.63 -15.51
CA PRO A 163 -7.55 15.35 -16.16
C PRO A 163 -6.36 14.60 -15.53
N ASP A 164 -5.45 15.32 -14.90
CA ASP A 164 -4.26 14.75 -14.25
C ASP A 164 -4.30 14.93 -12.72
N HIS A 165 -5.50 14.97 -12.12
CA HIS A 165 -5.64 15.16 -10.67
C HIS A 165 -4.90 14.06 -9.90
N PRO A 166 -3.93 14.41 -9.01
CA PRO A 166 -2.97 13.47 -8.42
C PRO A 166 -3.61 12.41 -7.51
N TRP A 167 -4.82 12.66 -7.02
CA TRP A 167 -5.59 11.67 -6.24
C TRP A 167 -6.53 10.83 -7.10
N ALA A 168 -7.11 11.39 -8.16
CA ALA A 168 -8.21 10.76 -8.89
C ALA A 168 -7.71 9.83 -9.99
N ALA A 169 -6.68 10.25 -10.73
CA ALA A 169 -6.11 9.49 -11.84
C ALA A 169 -5.58 8.12 -11.39
N PRO A 170 -4.69 8.02 -10.37
CA PRO A 170 -4.25 6.71 -9.89
C PRO A 170 -5.38 5.90 -9.25
N SER A 171 -6.38 6.56 -8.62
CA SER A 171 -7.53 5.86 -8.04
C SER A 171 -8.43 5.21 -9.11
N VAL A 172 -8.62 5.82 -10.27
CA VAL A 172 -9.33 5.18 -11.40
C VAL A 172 -8.55 3.96 -11.91
N LEU A 173 -7.23 4.07 -12.07
CA LEU A 173 -6.38 2.96 -12.52
C LEU A 173 -6.41 1.79 -11.52
N TYR A 174 -6.38 2.10 -10.23
CA TYR A 174 -6.51 1.11 -9.16
C TYR A 174 -7.88 0.43 -9.16
N VAL A 175 -8.97 1.20 -9.32
CA VAL A 175 -10.32 0.65 -9.45
C VAL A 175 -10.45 -0.24 -10.69
N ASP A 176 -9.87 0.18 -11.82
CA ASP A 176 -9.88 -0.61 -13.06
C ASP A 176 -9.10 -1.92 -12.89
N TRP A 177 -7.99 -1.92 -12.14
CA TRP A 177 -7.30 -3.14 -11.74
C TRP A 177 -8.14 -4.02 -10.80
N LEU A 178 -8.80 -3.46 -9.78
CA LEU A 178 -9.66 -4.24 -8.87
C LEU A 178 -10.83 -4.91 -9.61
N ARG A 179 -11.37 -4.25 -10.66
CA ARG A 179 -12.44 -4.80 -11.48
C ARG A 179 -11.94 -5.84 -12.48
N PHE A 180 -10.78 -5.59 -13.08
CA PHE A 180 -10.16 -6.44 -14.10
C PHE A 180 -8.65 -6.50 -13.85
N PRO A 181 -8.17 -7.45 -13.03
CA PRO A 181 -6.77 -7.54 -12.60
C PRO A 181 -5.87 -8.05 -13.74
N THR A 182 -5.77 -7.25 -14.80
CA THR A 182 -4.95 -7.50 -15.97
C THR A 182 -3.59 -6.86 -15.81
N ALA A 183 -2.59 -7.42 -16.50
CA ALA A 183 -1.26 -6.85 -16.57
C ALA A 183 -1.26 -5.41 -17.12
N SER A 184 -2.13 -5.12 -18.09
CA SER A 184 -2.28 -3.77 -18.66
C SER A 184 -2.79 -2.76 -17.63
N ALA A 185 -3.84 -3.09 -16.87
CA ALA A 185 -4.34 -2.24 -15.80
C ALA A 185 -3.28 -1.99 -14.71
N ARG A 186 -2.51 -3.02 -14.36
CA ARG A 186 -1.37 -2.90 -13.44
C ARG A 186 -0.28 -1.97 -13.99
N LEU A 187 0.16 -2.19 -15.24
CA LEU A 187 1.21 -1.38 -15.85
C LEU A 187 0.79 0.08 -16.02
N ALA A 188 -0.50 0.34 -16.23
CA ALA A 188 -1.02 1.70 -16.25
C ALA A 188 -0.83 2.39 -14.89
N LEU A 189 -1.18 1.74 -13.78
CA LEU A 189 -0.97 2.28 -12.42
C LEU A 189 0.53 2.43 -12.09
N ALA A 190 1.32 1.39 -12.32
CA ALA A 190 2.76 1.41 -12.09
C ALA A 190 3.46 2.48 -12.95
N GLY A 191 3.06 2.61 -14.21
CA GLY A 191 3.56 3.63 -15.13
C GLY A 191 3.21 5.03 -14.66
N TRP A 192 1.99 5.23 -14.16
CA TRP A 192 1.58 6.50 -13.54
C TRP A 192 2.42 6.83 -12.31
N ALA A 193 2.58 5.88 -11.38
CA ALA A 193 3.36 6.07 -10.15
C ALA A 193 4.84 6.36 -10.46
N ALA A 194 5.42 5.67 -11.46
CA ALA A 194 6.80 5.92 -11.90
C ALA A 194 6.98 7.29 -12.57
N ALA A 195 5.97 7.77 -13.30
CA ALA A 195 5.98 9.09 -13.93
C ALA A 195 5.75 10.23 -12.92
N HIS A 196 5.11 9.93 -11.79
CA HIS A 196 4.72 10.92 -10.76
C HIS A 196 5.15 10.48 -9.35
N PRO A 197 6.46 10.34 -9.08
CA PRO A 197 6.97 9.88 -7.79
C PRO A 197 6.67 10.85 -6.63
N ASP A 198 6.27 12.09 -6.93
CA ASP A 198 5.83 13.12 -6.00
C ASP A 198 4.35 12.99 -5.59
N GLN A 199 3.58 12.09 -6.23
CA GLN A 199 2.17 11.85 -5.93
C GLN A 199 2.03 10.63 -4.99
N PRO A 200 1.86 10.83 -3.66
CA PRO A 200 1.88 9.75 -2.69
C PRO A 200 0.77 8.71 -2.91
N ARG A 201 -0.40 9.15 -3.38
CA ARG A 201 -1.55 8.28 -3.67
C ARG A 201 -1.23 7.23 -4.74
N ALA A 202 -0.50 7.61 -5.79
CA ALA A 202 -0.14 6.68 -6.86
C ALA A 202 0.82 5.60 -6.37
N VAL A 203 1.82 6.00 -5.57
CA VAL A 203 2.79 5.09 -4.97
C VAL A 203 2.09 4.12 -4.00
N GLU A 204 1.22 4.65 -3.14
CA GLU A 204 0.43 3.87 -2.19
C GLU A 204 -0.43 2.82 -2.90
N LEU A 205 -1.18 3.21 -3.94
CA LEU A 205 -2.07 2.30 -4.65
C LEU A 205 -1.28 1.26 -5.48
N ASP A 206 -0.14 1.63 -6.06
CA ASP A 206 0.75 0.66 -6.74
C ASP A 206 1.31 -0.38 -5.75
N GLU A 207 1.60 0.04 -4.53
CA GLU A 207 2.07 -0.87 -3.48
C GLU A 207 0.97 -1.81 -2.98
N GLN A 208 -0.30 -1.40 -3.04
CA GLN A 208 -1.42 -2.26 -2.67
C GLN A 208 -1.69 -3.37 -3.70
N ILE A 209 -1.27 -3.21 -4.95
CA ILE A 209 -1.49 -4.24 -5.99
C ILE A 209 -0.37 -5.30 -5.94
N THR A 210 -0.68 -6.45 -5.34
CA THR A 210 0.18 -7.65 -5.29
C THR A 210 -0.08 -8.55 -6.52
N PRO A 211 0.92 -9.27 -7.09
CA PRO A 211 2.27 -9.46 -6.59
C PRO A 211 3.39 -8.75 -7.35
N TRP A 212 4.40 -8.50 -6.52
CA TRP A 212 5.69 -7.86 -6.67
C TRP A 212 6.63 -8.50 -7.71
N VAL A 213 6.20 -8.64 -8.96
CA VAL A 213 7.14 -8.99 -10.03
C VAL A 213 7.94 -7.75 -10.41
N GLY A 214 9.20 -7.70 -9.98
CA GLY A 214 10.16 -6.68 -10.43
C GLY A 214 10.23 -5.40 -9.59
N ARG A 215 9.33 -5.21 -8.62
CA ARG A 215 9.39 -4.20 -7.55
C ARG A 215 8.92 -4.90 -6.28
N LEU A 216 9.63 -4.78 -5.16
CA LEU A 216 9.15 -5.13 -3.81
C LEU A 216 9.00 -3.80 -3.04
N PRO A 217 8.07 -3.71 -2.07
CA PRO A 217 7.90 -2.50 -1.26
C PRO A 217 9.19 -2.25 -0.50
N ASP A 218 9.57 -0.99 -0.33
CA ASP A 218 10.80 -0.66 0.39
C ASP A 218 10.77 -1.23 1.82
N PRO A 219 11.95 -1.58 2.39
CA PRO A 219 11.99 -1.99 3.79
C PRO A 219 11.42 -0.85 4.63
N VAL A 220 10.54 -1.17 5.58
CA VAL A 220 10.03 -0.16 6.53
C VAL A 220 11.24 0.44 7.24
N ALA A 221 11.49 1.72 7.01
CA ALA A 221 12.51 2.45 7.73
C ALA A 221 11.97 2.73 9.13
N ASP A 222 12.58 2.12 10.16
CA ASP A 222 12.55 2.74 11.47
C ASP A 222 13.80 2.42 12.29
N ASP A 223 14.29 3.47 12.96
CA ASP A 223 15.53 3.55 13.75
C ASP A 223 15.48 2.75 15.07
N ASP A 224 14.36 2.06 15.38
CA ASP A 224 14.12 1.40 16.68
C ASP A 224 13.42 0.03 16.59
N ALA A 225 13.72 -0.80 15.58
CA ALA A 225 13.43 -2.24 15.67
C ALA A 225 14.71 -2.99 16.04
N PRO A 226 14.93 -3.34 17.33
CA PRO A 226 16.00 -4.25 17.66
C PRO A 226 15.66 -5.60 17.04
N LEU A 227 16.46 -5.99 16.05
CA LEU A 227 16.72 -7.39 15.71
C LEU A 227 17.36 -8.12 16.92
N GLU A 228 16.80 -8.01 18.12
CA GLU A 228 17.22 -8.78 19.30
C GLU A 228 16.93 -10.29 19.13
N VAL A 229 16.16 -10.66 18.11
CA VAL A 229 15.99 -12.05 17.64
C VAL A 229 17.24 -12.58 16.91
N ALA A 230 18.20 -11.73 16.52
CA ALA A 230 19.39 -12.14 15.76
C ALA A 230 20.24 -13.23 16.45
N ALA A 231 20.14 -13.39 17.77
CA ALA A 231 20.82 -14.43 18.54
C ALA A 231 20.18 -15.84 18.42
N VAL A 232 18.92 -15.94 17.94
CA VAL A 232 18.16 -17.20 17.87
C VAL A 232 17.96 -17.70 16.43
N LEU A 233 18.22 -16.85 15.43
CA LEU A 233 18.04 -17.19 14.02
C LEU A 233 19.17 -18.09 13.51
N SER A 234 18.84 -19.05 12.64
CA SER A 234 19.84 -19.84 11.92
C SER A 234 20.70 -18.95 11.02
N ARG A 235 21.87 -19.45 10.60
CA ARG A 235 22.72 -18.74 9.62
C ARG A 235 21.97 -18.38 8.35
N VAL A 236 21.10 -19.28 7.87
CA VAL A 236 20.28 -19.09 6.67
C VAL A 236 19.31 -17.94 6.85
N VAL A 237 18.55 -17.93 7.95
CA VAL A 237 17.56 -16.88 8.20
C VAL A 237 18.22 -15.51 8.37
N ARG A 238 19.41 -15.43 8.99
CA ARG A 238 20.17 -14.17 9.06
C ARG A 238 20.57 -13.64 7.68
N VAL A 239 21.08 -14.51 6.80
CA VAL A 239 21.44 -14.13 5.41
C VAL A 239 20.20 -13.64 4.66
N VAL A 240 19.09 -14.38 4.72
CA VAL A 240 17.84 -14.01 4.05
C VAL A 240 17.30 -12.68 4.57
N ALA A 241 17.24 -12.48 5.89
CA ALA A 241 16.77 -11.23 6.48
C ALA A 241 17.66 -10.04 6.09
N ALA A 242 18.98 -10.22 6.06
CA ALA A 242 19.93 -9.17 5.66
C ALA A 242 19.81 -8.77 4.19
N VAL A 243 19.50 -9.72 3.29
CA VAL A 243 19.16 -9.41 1.89
C VAL A 243 17.79 -8.71 1.82
N ALA A 244 16.79 -9.25 2.51
CA ALA A 244 15.42 -8.72 2.56
C ALA A 244 15.33 -7.33 3.23
N ALA A 245 16.35 -6.87 3.94
CA ALA A 245 16.40 -5.52 4.51
C ALA A 245 16.91 -4.45 3.53
N ARG A 246 17.36 -4.82 2.32
CA ARG A 246 17.92 -3.90 1.32
C ARG A 246 16.87 -3.49 0.27
N PRO A 247 16.88 -2.27 -0.28
CA PRO A 247 16.04 -1.94 -1.44
C PRO A 247 16.12 -3.00 -2.53
N PHE A 248 15.00 -3.34 -3.18
CA PHE A 248 14.97 -4.45 -4.12
C PHE A 248 15.53 -4.05 -5.47
N HIS A 249 16.71 -4.60 -5.78
CA HIS A 249 17.28 -4.63 -7.12
C HIS A 249 17.80 -6.05 -7.37
N ALA A 250 17.33 -6.70 -8.44
CA ALA A 250 17.58 -8.12 -8.66
C ALA A 250 19.08 -8.46 -8.68
N GLY A 251 19.89 -7.67 -9.40
CA GLY A 251 21.34 -7.86 -9.46
C GLY A 251 22.01 -7.71 -8.09
N ASP A 252 21.63 -6.67 -7.35
CA ASP A 252 22.22 -6.33 -6.05
C ASP A 252 21.88 -7.40 -5.01
N TRP A 253 20.65 -7.93 -5.04
CA TRP A 253 20.23 -9.03 -4.17
C TRP A 253 20.94 -10.34 -4.48
N THR A 254 21.18 -10.64 -5.76
CA THR A 254 21.98 -11.81 -6.15
C THR A 254 23.42 -11.68 -5.64
N GLU A 255 24.07 -10.53 -5.85
CA GLU A 255 25.44 -10.28 -5.39
C GLU A 255 25.55 -10.30 -3.87
N ALA A 256 24.68 -9.54 -3.18
CA ALA A 256 24.61 -9.50 -1.72
C ALA A 256 24.32 -10.87 -1.11
N GLY A 257 23.40 -11.63 -1.70
CA GLY A 257 23.05 -12.98 -1.26
C GLY A 257 24.25 -13.92 -1.35
N ALA A 258 24.99 -13.90 -2.47
CA ALA A 258 26.20 -14.70 -2.62
C ALA A 258 27.31 -14.28 -1.65
N GLU A 259 27.48 -12.98 -1.40
CA GLU A 259 28.46 -12.45 -0.46
C GLU A 259 28.17 -12.87 0.98
N LEU A 260 26.95 -12.62 1.44
CA LEU A 260 26.50 -12.94 2.81
C LEU A 260 26.46 -14.45 3.05
N ALA A 261 26.02 -15.24 2.06
CA ALA A 261 26.03 -16.70 2.16
C ALA A 261 27.46 -17.22 2.38
N ARG A 262 28.44 -16.71 1.63
CA ARG A 262 29.85 -17.07 1.81
C ARG A 262 30.40 -16.65 3.17
N ALA A 263 30.03 -15.46 3.66
CA ALA A 263 30.48 -14.95 4.95
C ALA A 263 29.93 -15.78 6.14
N GLU A 264 28.69 -16.23 6.05
CA GLU A 264 28.01 -17.03 7.10
C GLU A 264 28.17 -18.54 6.91
N GLY A 265 28.89 -18.98 5.86
CA GLY A 265 29.07 -20.40 5.55
C GLY A 265 27.80 -21.12 5.10
N VAL A 266 26.86 -20.39 4.48
CA VAL A 266 25.65 -20.93 3.85
C VAL A 266 26.01 -21.46 2.45
N GLY A 267 25.70 -22.73 2.19
CA GLY A 267 26.07 -23.43 0.94
C GLY A 267 24.95 -24.30 0.36
N THR A 268 25.28 -25.15 -0.60
CA THR A 268 24.33 -26.08 -1.25
C THR A 268 23.67 -27.04 -0.28
N ASP A 269 24.38 -27.43 0.80
CA ASP A 269 23.83 -28.27 1.87
C ASP A 269 22.68 -27.59 2.64
N ASP A 270 22.59 -26.26 2.57
CA ASP A 270 21.54 -25.46 3.19
C ASP A 270 20.35 -25.21 2.26
N ALA A 271 20.36 -25.78 1.04
CA ALA A 271 19.29 -25.57 0.04
C ALA A 271 17.90 -25.92 0.57
N THR A 272 17.80 -26.95 1.43
CA THR A 272 16.52 -27.34 2.06
C THR A 272 15.99 -26.24 2.98
N GLU A 273 16.85 -25.61 3.78
CA GLU A 273 16.42 -24.55 4.70
C GLU A 273 16.07 -23.27 3.94
N LEU A 274 16.86 -22.91 2.92
CA LEU A 274 16.53 -21.79 2.02
C LEU A 274 15.18 -22.00 1.33
N TRP A 275 14.92 -23.21 0.85
CA TRP A 275 13.63 -23.61 0.30
C TRP A 275 12.51 -23.47 1.34
N GLN A 276 12.74 -23.93 2.57
CA GLN A 276 11.76 -23.82 3.66
C GLN A 276 11.42 -22.35 3.95
N VAL A 277 12.41 -21.45 3.98
CA VAL A 277 12.17 -20.00 4.17
C VAL A 277 11.42 -19.41 2.98
N ALA A 278 11.75 -19.81 1.75
CA ALA A 278 11.07 -19.35 0.54
C ALA A 278 9.59 -19.77 0.52
N VAL A 279 9.29 -21.02 0.90
CA VAL A 279 7.91 -21.52 0.96
C VAL A 279 7.19 -20.98 2.18
N THR A 280 7.80 -21.07 3.37
CA THR A 280 7.19 -20.73 4.66
C THR A 280 8.08 -19.73 5.39
N PRO A 281 7.95 -18.42 5.11
CA PRO A 281 8.80 -17.40 5.72
C PRO A 281 8.72 -17.45 7.26
N THR A 282 9.82 -17.80 7.91
CA THR A 282 9.93 -18.01 9.36
C THR A 282 10.18 -16.67 10.09
N VAL A 283 9.13 -16.14 10.75
CA VAL A 283 9.06 -15.24 11.94
C VAL A 283 9.66 -13.81 11.81
N MET A 284 9.12 -12.68 12.29
CA MET A 284 7.81 -12.01 12.56
C MET A 284 8.19 -10.67 13.26
N PRO A 285 7.42 -9.58 13.10
CA PRO A 285 6.58 -9.08 14.22
C PRO A 285 5.08 -9.04 13.92
N VAL A 286 4.28 -8.93 14.99
CA VAL A 286 2.81 -8.98 15.05
C VAL A 286 2.14 -7.69 14.51
N ASP A 287 2.67 -7.11 13.43
CA ASP A 287 2.13 -5.89 12.82
C ASP A 287 1.51 -6.19 11.44
N PRO A 288 0.29 -5.71 11.15
CA PRO A 288 -0.32 -5.80 9.82
C PRO A 288 0.57 -5.27 8.68
N ARG A 289 1.55 -4.41 8.96
CA ARG A 289 2.54 -3.89 8.00
C ARG A 289 3.56 -4.95 7.51
N TYR A 290 3.57 -6.16 8.07
CA TYR A 290 4.54 -7.24 7.74
C TYR A 290 4.15 -8.17 6.57
N GLU A 291 3.03 -7.97 5.88
CA GLU A 291 2.78 -8.70 4.62
C GLU A 291 3.93 -8.48 3.63
N ALA A 292 4.38 -7.23 3.49
CA ALA A 292 5.55 -6.84 2.71
C ALA A 292 6.81 -7.64 3.10
N TRP A 293 7.04 -7.88 4.39
CA TRP A 293 8.20 -8.61 4.88
C TRP A 293 8.16 -10.10 4.52
N GLY A 294 6.97 -10.72 4.56
CA GLY A 294 6.77 -12.08 4.07
C GLY A 294 7.18 -12.21 2.60
N TRP A 295 6.71 -11.29 1.75
CA TRP A 295 7.11 -11.25 0.33
C TRP A 295 8.61 -11.06 0.14
N ARG A 296 9.23 -10.14 0.90
CA ARG A 296 10.67 -9.83 0.81
C ARG A 296 11.54 -11.00 1.23
N THR A 297 11.20 -11.70 2.31
CA THR A 297 11.93 -12.87 2.78
C THR A 297 11.77 -14.06 1.85
N THR A 298 10.57 -14.28 1.29
CA THR A 298 10.35 -15.28 0.24
C THR A 298 11.23 -15.01 -0.99
N HIS A 299 11.29 -13.75 -1.47
CA HIS A 299 12.15 -13.37 -2.59
C HIS A 299 13.63 -13.50 -2.24
N ALA A 300 14.07 -12.99 -1.09
CA ALA A 300 15.46 -13.04 -0.68
C ALA A 300 15.96 -14.48 -0.55
N ALA A 301 15.14 -15.39 -0.02
CA ALA A 301 15.47 -16.82 0.05
C ALA A 301 15.65 -17.43 -1.35
N ALA A 302 14.76 -17.15 -2.29
CA ALA A 302 14.89 -17.62 -3.68
C ALA A 302 16.13 -17.04 -4.38
N PHE A 303 16.46 -15.77 -4.15
CA PHE A 303 17.64 -15.10 -4.69
C PHE A 303 18.94 -15.65 -4.11
N VAL A 304 19.01 -15.86 -2.79
CA VAL A 304 20.16 -16.48 -2.12
C VAL A 304 20.34 -17.91 -2.61
N LEU A 305 19.26 -18.69 -2.69
CA LEU A 305 19.27 -20.05 -3.22
C LEU A 305 19.86 -20.05 -4.64
N ALA A 306 19.27 -19.30 -5.58
CA ALA A 306 19.75 -19.25 -6.96
C ALA A 306 21.19 -18.73 -7.13
N ALA A 307 21.69 -17.95 -6.18
CA ALA A 307 23.04 -17.38 -6.19
C ALA A 307 24.12 -18.36 -5.66
N LEU A 308 23.74 -19.49 -5.05
CA LEU A 308 24.69 -20.49 -4.58
C LEU A 308 25.53 -21.06 -5.75
N PRO A 309 26.82 -21.34 -5.53
CA PRO A 309 27.68 -21.93 -6.56
C PRO A 309 27.27 -23.39 -6.87
N GLY A 310 27.64 -23.86 -8.07
CA GLY A 310 27.41 -25.25 -8.47
C GLY A 310 25.95 -25.54 -8.83
N TRP A 311 25.45 -24.94 -9.92
CA TRP A 311 24.07 -25.17 -10.39
C TRP A 311 23.77 -26.63 -10.74
N ASP A 312 24.79 -27.39 -11.19
CA ASP A 312 24.63 -28.81 -11.48
C ASP A 312 24.54 -29.69 -10.23
N ASP A 313 24.70 -29.10 -9.03
CA ASP A 313 24.37 -29.79 -7.79
C ASP A 313 22.89 -30.16 -7.75
N THR A 314 22.61 -31.42 -7.45
CA THR A 314 21.24 -31.93 -7.53
C THR A 314 20.35 -31.34 -6.44
N ALA A 315 20.85 -31.09 -5.23
CA ALA A 315 20.02 -30.62 -4.13
C ALA A 315 19.61 -29.15 -4.32
N HIS A 316 20.56 -28.28 -4.64
CA HIS A 316 20.30 -26.87 -4.93
C HIS A 316 19.37 -26.72 -6.14
N ARG A 317 19.68 -27.39 -7.26
CA ARG A 317 18.84 -27.35 -8.45
C ARG A 317 17.42 -27.85 -8.16
N MET A 318 17.28 -29.00 -7.50
CA MET A 318 15.96 -29.56 -7.17
C MET A 318 15.16 -28.63 -6.25
N ALA A 319 15.79 -28.01 -5.26
CA ALA A 319 15.12 -27.01 -4.41
C ALA A 319 14.60 -25.83 -5.25
N MET A 320 15.40 -25.31 -6.17
CA MET A 320 14.97 -24.19 -7.01
C MET A 320 13.85 -24.59 -7.99
N LEU A 321 13.93 -25.80 -8.54
CA LEU A 321 12.90 -26.33 -9.44
C LEU A 321 11.61 -26.69 -8.70
N ASP A 322 11.68 -27.11 -7.46
CA ASP A 322 10.51 -27.36 -6.64
C ASP A 322 9.78 -26.06 -6.26
N LEU A 323 10.51 -24.94 -6.11
CA LEU A 323 9.87 -23.63 -5.86
C LEU A 323 8.96 -23.17 -6.99
N VAL A 324 9.30 -23.47 -8.25
CA VAL A 324 8.44 -23.08 -9.39
C VAL A 324 7.18 -23.93 -9.53
N GLU A 325 7.13 -25.09 -8.87
CA GLU A 325 5.97 -25.99 -8.85
C GLU A 325 5.09 -25.80 -7.61
N GLN A 326 5.40 -24.82 -6.75
CA GLN A 326 4.66 -24.62 -5.50
C GLN A 326 3.21 -24.23 -5.75
N PRO A 327 2.26 -24.68 -4.89
CA PRO A 327 0.85 -24.32 -5.03
C PRO A 327 0.59 -22.83 -4.73
N ARG A 328 1.40 -22.22 -3.86
CA ARG A 328 1.31 -20.80 -3.55
C ARG A 328 1.98 -19.96 -4.63
N THR A 329 1.37 -18.82 -4.96
CA THR A 329 1.90 -17.87 -5.95
C THR A 329 3.23 -17.25 -5.54
N ALA A 330 3.41 -16.88 -4.26
CA ALA A 330 4.57 -16.12 -3.83
C ALA A 330 5.92 -16.83 -4.04
N PRO A 331 6.09 -18.11 -3.65
CA PRO A 331 7.34 -18.83 -3.91
C PRO A 331 7.63 -19.00 -5.41
N VAL A 332 6.59 -19.23 -6.23
CA VAL A 332 6.74 -19.39 -7.69
C VAL A 332 7.21 -18.09 -8.35
N VAL A 333 6.59 -16.96 -8.00
CA VAL A 333 6.98 -15.64 -8.51
C VAL A 333 8.41 -15.28 -8.11
N ALA A 334 8.77 -15.51 -6.83
CA ALA A 334 10.13 -15.32 -6.34
C ALA A 334 11.15 -16.19 -7.09
N ALA A 335 10.79 -17.45 -7.35
CA ALA A 335 11.65 -18.37 -8.07
C ALA A 335 11.85 -17.99 -9.53
N ILE A 336 10.79 -17.58 -10.22
CA ILE A 336 10.86 -17.04 -11.59
C ILE A 336 11.81 -15.84 -11.64
N ALA A 337 11.69 -14.89 -10.71
CA ALA A 337 12.55 -13.70 -10.67
C ALA A 337 14.03 -14.05 -10.45
N ALA A 338 14.32 -14.93 -9.49
CA ALA A 338 15.68 -15.35 -9.17
C ALA A 338 16.33 -16.17 -10.29
N LEU A 339 15.58 -17.10 -10.91
CA LEU A 339 16.03 -17.88 -12.07
C LEU A 339 16.30 -16.99 -13.28
N ALA A 340 15.43 -16.01 -13.54
CA ALA A 340 15.61 -15.08 -14.64
C ALA A 340 16.89 -14.25 -14.48
N GLU A 341 17.19 -13.80 -13.26
CA GLU A 341 18.43 -13.08 -12.97
C GLU A 341 19.66 -13.97 -13.13
N ARG A 342 19.62 -15.19 -12.56
CA ARG A 342 20.72 -16.16 -12.70
C ARG A 342 20.99 -16.54 -14.16
N GLY A 343 19.94 -16.77 -14.95
CA GLY A 343 20.01 -17.10 -16.37
C GLY A 343 20.44 -15.94 -17.28
N ARG A 344 20.50 -14.69 -16.78
CA ARG A 344 21.19 -13.60 -17.51
C ARG A 344 22.71 -13.74 -17.43
N GLY A 345 23.22 -14.18 -16.29
CA GLY A 345 24.66 -14.36 -16.05
C GLY A 345 25.24 -15.69 -16.55
N ASP A 346 24.38 -16.69 -16.82
CA ASP A 346 24.80 -18.05 -17.18
C ASP A 346 24.13 -18.52 -18.49
N PRO A 347 24.87 -18.55 -19.62
CA PRO A 347 24.36 -19.02 -20.91
C PRO A 347 23.92 -20.49 -20.92
N ALA A 348 24.50 -21.35 -20.08
CA ALA A 348 24.15 -22.76 -20.02
C ALA A 348 22.78 -22.97 -19.34
N LEU A 349 22.47 -22.14 -18.34
CA LEU A 349 21.18 -22.16 -17.64
C LEU A 349 20.04 -21.50 -18.44
N ARG A 350 20.40 -20.61 -19.36
CA ARG A 350 19.46 -19.74 -20.07
C ARG A 350 18.39 -20.49 -20.86
N ALA A 351 18.73 -21.64 -21.45
CA ALA A 351 17.77 -22.47 -22.18
C ALA A 351 16.76 -23.14 -21.24
N ASP A 352 17.23 -23.78 -20.17
CA ASP A 352 16.39 -24.41 -19.16
C ASP A 352 15.43 -23.40 -18.50
N VAL A 353 15.91 -22.20 -18.20
CA VAL A 353 15.07 -21.12 -17.67
C VAL A 353 14.03 -20.70 -18.70
N ARG A 354 14.40 -20.53 -19.97
CA ARG A 354 13.47 -20.17 -21.04
C ARG A 354 12.29 -21.15 -21.10
N ASP A 355 12.56 -22.45 -21.17
CA ASP A 355 11.52 -23.47 -21.34
C ASP A 355 10.52 -23.46 -20.19
N ARG A 356 11.01 -23.22 -18.96
CA ARG A 356 10.17 -23.10 -17.77
C ARG A 356 9.31 -21.85 -17.78
N LEU A 357 9.89 -20.71 -18.15
CA LEU A 357 9.12 -19.47 -18.28
C LEU A 357 8.07 -19.57 -19.39
N VAL A 358 8.39 -20.24 -20.50
CA VAL A 358 7.40 -20.51 -21.56
C VAL A 358 6.26 -21.36 -21.03
N SER A 359 6.55 -22.44 -20.28
CA SER A 359 5.49 -23.25 -19.65
C SER A 359 4.67 -22.46 -18.63
N ALA A 360 5.29 -21.55 -17.89
CA ALA A 360 4.61 -20.73 -16.89
C ALA A 360 3.68 -19.67 -17.50
N LEU A 361 3.81 -19.34 -18.80
CA LEU A 361 2.85 -18.46 -19.48
C LEU A 361 1.43 -19.03 -19.51
N ASP A 362 1.30 -20.36 -19.46
CA ASP A 362 0.02 -21.08 -19.46
C ASP A 362 -0.47 -21.41 -18.02
N ASP A 363 0.21 -20.91 -16.98
CA ASP A 363 -0.21 -21.13 -15.59
C ASP A 363 -1.58 -20.47 -15.33
N PRO A 364 -2.53 -21.17 -14.67
CA PRO A 364 -3.85 -20.63 -14.39
C PRO A 364 -3.83 -19.43 -13.41
N ARG A 365 -2.74 -19.23 -12.67
CA ARG A 365 -2.53 -18.07 -11.79
C ARG A 365 -1.96 -16.93 -12.63
N ALA A 366 -2.76 -15.89 -12.85
CA ALA A 366 -2.40 -14.74 -13.69
C ALA A 366 -1.06 -14.11 -13.27
N GLU A 367 -0.75 -14.13 -11.99
CA GLU A 367 0.48 -13.61 -11.41
C GLU A 367 1.73 -14.38 -11.85
N VAL A 368 1.63 -15.70 -11.96
CA VAL A 368 2.73 -16.57 -12.38
C VAL A 368 2.98 -16.40 -13.87
N ALA A 369 1.92 -16.41 -14.67
CA ALA A 369 1.99 -16.13 -16.10
C ALA A 369 2.60 -14.74 -16.36
N TRP A 370 2.20 -13.73 -15.59
CA TRP A 370 2.74 -12.39 -15.69
C TRP A 370 4.23 -12.32 -15.29
N ALA A 371 4.61 -12.98 -14.20
CA ALA A 371 6.01 -13.07 -13.78
C ALA A 371 6.89 -13.68 -14.88
N ALA A 372 6.39 -14.74 -15.51
CA ALA A 372 7.06 -15.41 -16.61
C ALA A 372 7.21 -14.52 -17.85
N ALA A 373 6.14 -13.81 -18.23
CA ALA A 373 6.16 -12.87 -19.34
C ALA A 373 7.18 -11.74 -19.14
N CYS A 374 7.20 -11.14 -17.94
CA CYS A 374 8.19 -10.11 -17.56
C CYS A 374 9.63 -10.64 -17.61
N ALA A 375 9.86 -11.86 -17.09
CA ALA A 375 11.16 -12.50 -17.12
C ALA A 375 11.64 -12.76 -18.56
N LEU A 376 10.80 -13.36 -19.41
CA LEU A 376 11.10 -13.62 -20.82
C LEU A 376 11.47 -12.33 -21.55
N HIS A 377 10.67 -11.28 -21.38
CA HIS A 377 10.91 -9.99 -22.02
C HIS A 377 12.20 -9.31 -21.54
N ARG A 378 12.42 -9.21 -20.23
CA ARG A 378 13.65 -8.61 -19.68
C ARG A 378 14.91 -9.39 -20.04
N MET A 379 14.79 -10.71 -20.19
CA MET A 379 15.88 -11.54 -20.66
C MET A 379 16.07 -11.45 -22.18
N ARG A 380 15.13 -10.89 -22.95
CA ARG A 380 15.10 -10.95 -24.43
C ARG A 380 15.07 -12.39 -24.95
N LEU A 381 14.24 -13.22 -24.34
CA LEU A 381 13.99 -14.62 -24.72
C LEU A 381 12.69 -14.80 -25.52
N ASP A 382 11.98 -13.72 -25.76
CA ASP A 382 10.72 -13.59 -26.49
C ASP A 382 10.94 -13.23 -27.98
N THR A 383 12.10 -13.55 -28.56
CA THR A 383 12.46 -13.14 -29.92
C THR A 383 11.68 -13.87 -31.02
N GLU A 384 11.12 -15.05 -30.72
CA GLU A 384 10.31 -15.80 -31.67
C GLU A 384 8.89 -15.19 -31.79
N PRO A 385 8.38 -14.93 -33.00
CA PRO A 385 7.13 -14.18 -33.19
C PRO A 385 5.91 -14.75 -32.45
N ALA A 386 5.80 -16.08 -32.35
CA ALA A 386 4.70 -16.72 -31.64
C ALA A 386 4.80 -16.52 -30.13
N LEU A 387 6.01 -16.63 -29.57
CA LEU A 387 6.28 -16.39 -28.15
C LEU A 387 6.15 -14.92 -27.80
N ALA A 388 6.65 -14.02 -28.65
CA ALA A 388 6.45 -12.57 -28.50
C ALA A 388 4.95 -12.24 -28.38
N ARG A 389 4.10 -12.80 -29.26
CA ARG A 389 2.65 -12.62 -29.18
C ARG A 389 2.06 -13.19 -27.90
N ALA A 390 2.53 -14.35 -27.44
CA ALA A 390 2.07 -14.94 -26.18
C ALA A 390 2.43 -14.03 -24.99
N VAL A 391 3.69 -13.59 -24.92
CA VAL A 391 4.17 -12.63 -23.91
C VAL A 391 3.35 -11.34 -23.94
N LEU A 392 3.16 -10.73 -25.11
CA LEU A 392 2.40 -9.48 -25.23
C LEU A 392 0.91 -9.67 -24.87
N ARG A 393 0.30 -10.82 -25.20
CA ARG A 393 -1.07 -11.15 -24.74
C ARG A 393 -1.13 -11.23 -23.22
N THR A 394 -0.18 -11.93 -22.59
CA THR A 394 -0.11 -12.05 -21.13
C THR A 394 0.17 -10.70 -20.46
N LEU A 395 0.98 -9.84 -21.08
CA LEU A 395 1.23 -8.48 -20.63
C LEU A 395 0.07 -7.52 -20.92
N GLY A 396 -0.97 -7.96 -21.64
CA GLY A 396 -2.13 -7.16 -22.00
C GLY A 396 -1.81 -6.03 -23.00
N THR A 397 -0.72 -6.14 -23.74
CA THR A 397 -0.26 -5.15 -24.74
C THR A 397 -0.54 -5.59 -26.18
N TYR A 398 -1.11 -6.77 -26.39
CA TYR A 398 -1.52 -7.27 -27.70
C TYR A 398 -3.04 -7.18 -27.87
N GLU A 399 -3.51 -6.15 -28.56
CA GLU A 399 -4.82 -6.18 -29.21
C GLU A 399 -4.67 -6.97 -30.51
N ASP A 400 -5.47 -8.03 -30.68
CA ASP A 400 -5.50 -8.75 -31.95
C ASP A 400 -6.00 -7.77 -33.02
N PRO A 401 -5.24 -7.47 -34.09
CA PRO A 401 -5.82 -6.77 -35.22
C PRO A 401 -6.89 -7.72 -35.77
N GLN A 402 -8.16 -7.44 -35.46
CA GLN A 402 -9.30 -8.13 -36.03
C GLN A 402 -9.01 -8.31 -37.52
N PRO A 403 -9.00 -9.53 -38.07
CA PRO A 403 -8.85 -9.69 -39.51
C PRO A 403 -10.03 -8.96 -40.13
N GLU A 404 -9.76 -7.87 -40.84
CA GLU A 404 -10.74 -7.12 -41.62
C GLU A 404 -11.53 -8.14 -42.46
N ALA A 405 -12.81 -8.29 -42.13
CA ALA A 405 -13.75 -9.17 -42.82
C ALA A 405 -14.44 -8.43 -43.98
#